data_AF-A0A9P0T823-F1
#
_entry.id   AF-A0A9P0T823-F1
#
_cell.length_a   1.000
_cell.length_b   1.000
_cell.length_c   1.000
_cell.angle_alpha   90.00
_cell.angle_beta   90.00
_cell.angle_gamma   90.00
#
_symmetry.space_group_name_H-M   'P 1'
#
loop_
_entity.id
_entity.type
_entity.pdbx_description
1 polymer ?
#
loop_
_entity_poly.entity_id
_entity_poly.type
_entity_poly.pdbx_seq_one_letter_code
_entity_poly.pdbx_strand_id
1 'polypeptide(L)'
;MKLVRDFSVVTCDFNVTTYCHRPSVVLCHTSILVNFYYELIGSTVNMATLIRTTFVKVVSPAQSGKIAGCTIIQKRDIMGKTLRESLPPRPPKPAPFDYVNKDYTWFRSLFDRTTHRLDENSKVVIVEGPVAAGKTQFASALAADLGMKHFPEANMDIHYIQQGVDLRTFNNRVPPDTRTFDHIDFNECPNHRLAGNYQIMMYMARVNQYIDALAHLLNTGQGVVLERSPFSDFVFLEAMFSQKFLSKGVKSIYYELRGQTIEDLLRPHLVIYLDIPVDKVQEAIKKRGHKHEVCGKALTPGYLQEMERQYKNKYLRDICTHAELLVYDWTGGGEVEVVVEDIERLDFDQYVHRDEPKMKDWRLPREVEWSDQRMIFTNNKHIFMNLFNIPRTDVPELVTSADDMHAYTQVVYGDPKIRFLEGYNAEAGDTGLTMKNKMPKYTEYF
;
A
#
# COMPACT_ATOMS: atom_id res chain seq x y z
N MET A 1 42.45 -8.26 -48.06
CA MET A 1 42.49 -7.63 -49.41
C MET A 1 41.03 -7.37 -49.82
N LYS A 2 40.64 -6.09 -50.00
CA LYS A 2 39.30 -5.56 -50.41
C LYS A 2 38.16 -5.84 -49.41
N LEU A 3 37.47 -4.90 -48.75
CA LEU A 3 36.93 -3.55 -49.04
C LEU A 3 35.79 -3.57 -50.08
N VAL A 4 34.58 -3.19 -49.63
CA VAL A 4 33.40 -2.53 -50.31
C VAL A 4 32.21 -2.63 -49.32
N ARG A 5 31.72 -1.53 -48.70
CA ARG A 5 30.66 -0.55 -49.14
C ARG A 5 29.25 -1.18 -49.14
N ASP A 6 28.14 -0.60 -48.68
CA ASP A 6 27.67 0.78 -48.45
C ASP A 6 26.55 0.80 -47.37
N PHE A 7 26.19 1.94 -46.80
CA PHE A 7 24.86 2.57 -46.98
C PHE A 7 24.77 3.98 -46.35
N SER A 8 24.04 4.81 -47.08
CA SER A 8 23.82 6.26 -47.11
C SER A 8 23.16 6.94 -45.89
N VAL A 9 23.50 8.22 -45.69
CA VAL A 9 22.66 9.22 -45.00
C VAL A 9 22.34 10.35 -45.98
N VAL A 10 21.05 10.66 -46.12
CA VAL A 10 20.50 11.79 -46.89
C VAL A 10 20.10 12.88 -45.90
N THR A 11 20.59 14.09 -46.13
CA THR A 11 20.24 15.34 -45.42
C THR A 11 19.03 16.01 -46.06
N CYS A 12 18.16 16.61 -45.24
CA CYS A 12 17.30 17.73 -45.65
C CYS A 12 17.22 18.76 -44.52
N ASP A 13 17.56 19.99 -44.87
CA ASP A 13 17.60 21.19 -44.04
C ASP A 13 16.19 21.73 -43.70
N PHE A 14 16.06 22.37 -42.54
CA PHE A 14 15.16 23.51 -42.37
C PHE A 14 15.81 24.59 -41.50
N ASN A 15 15.94 25.77 -42.10
CA ASN A 15 16.36 27.04 -41.51
C ASN A 15 15.29 27.60 -40.56
N VAL A 16 15.70 28.10 -39.38
CA VAL A 16 15.09 29.29 -38.74
C VAL A 16 16.20 30.11 -38.06
N THR A 17 16.18 31.41 -38.34
CA THR A 17 17.16 32.45 -38.04
C THR A 17 16.97 33.08 -36.65
N THR A 18 18.07 33.19 -35.89
CA THR A 18 18.52 34.25 -34.95
C THR A 18 17.56 34.96 -33.97
N TYR A 19 17.89 34.95 -32.66
CA TYR A 19 18.25 36.16 -31.87
C TYR A 19 18.96 35.85 -30.52
N CYS A 20 20.14 36.48 -30.36
CA CYS A 20 20.86 37.02 -29.19
C CYS A 20 21.14 36.25 -27.86
N HIS A 21 22.45 36.03 -27.67
CA HIS A 21 23.30 36.21 -26.48
C HIS A 21 23.00 35.52 -25.13
N ARG A 22 23.75 34.44 -24.90
CA ARG A 22 24.24 33.97 -23.60
C ARG A 22 25.42 34.83 -23.09
N PRO A 23 25.79 34.71 -21.81
CA PRO A 23 27.03 33.98 -21.56
C PRO A 23 26.79 32.72 -20.73
N SER A 24 27.35 31.61 -21.24
CA SER A 24 27.42 30.33 -20.54
C SER A 24 28.81 30.16 -19.94
N VAL A 25 28.86 29.78 -18.67
CA VAL A 25 30.06 29.21 -18.07
C VAL A 25 30.16 27.76 -18.57
N VAL A 26 31.24 27.48 -19.29
CA VAL A 26 31.63 26.15 -19.77
C VAL A 26 32.43 25.48 -18.64
N LEU A 27 31.90 24.40 -18.06
CA LEU A 27 32.70 23.47 -17.27
C LEU A 27 33.32 22.44 -18.24
N CYS A 28 34.61 22.60 -18.51
CA CYS A 28 35.40 21.69 -19.31
C CYS A 28 35.76 20.48 -18.44
N HIS A 29 35.23 19.30 -18.75
CA HIS A 29 35.69 18.04 -18.16
C HIS A 29 37.03 17.66 -18.81
N THR A 30 38.14 17.84 -18.09
CA THR A 30 39.45 17.30 -18.48
C THR A 30 39.58 15.90 -17.89
N SER A 31 39.38 14.88 -18.73
CA SER A 31 39.64 13.48 -18.35
C SER A 31 41.12 13.18 -18.57
N ILE A 32 41.90 13.04 -17.49
CA ILE A 32 43.27 12.51 -17.55
C ILE A 32 43.16 10.98 -17.55
N LEU A 33 43.36 10.38 -18.72
CA LEU A 33 43.60 8.94 -18.89
C LEU A 33 45.07 8.65 -18.57
N VAL A 34 45.34 8.00 -17.43
CA VAL A 34 46.66 7.40 -17.16
C VAL A 34 46.59 5.94 -17.60
N ASN A 35 47.19 5.63 -18.75
CA ASN A 35 47.38 4.26 -19.21
C ASN A 35 48.54 3.62 -18.44
N PHE A 36 48.28 2.55 -17.70
CA PHE A 36 49.32 1.61 -17.26
C PHE A 36 49.29 0.39 -18.18
N TYR A 37 50.33 0.25 -19.01
CA TYR A 37 50.67 -1.00 -19.67
C TYR A 37 51.29 -1.94 -18.63
N TYR A 38 50.83 -3.19 -18.55
CA TYR A 38 51.59 -4.26 -17.93
C TYR A 38 51.65 -5.49 -18.84
N GLU A 39 52.88 -5.78 -19.25
CA GLU A 39 53.33 -6.99 -19.94
C GLU A 39 53.43 -8.16 -18.93
N LEU A 40 53.10 -9.35 -19.40
CA LEU A 40 52.99 -10.60 -18.62
C LEU A 40 54.35 -11.31 -18.54
N ILE A 41 55.01 -11.36 -17.38
CA ILE A 41 56.05 -12.36 -17.08
C ILE A 41 56.07 -12.71 -15.57
N GLY A 42 55.86 -13.99 -15.24
CA GLY A 42 56.59 -14.67 -14.15
C GLY A 42 56.02 -14.64 -12.72
N SER A 43 55.50 -15.80 -12.29
CA SER A 43 55.60 -16.40 -10.94
C SER A 43 55.64 -15.51 -9.69
N THR A 44 54.64 -15.62 -8.80
CA THR A 44 54.73 -16.10 -7.40
C THR A 44 53.43 -15.86 -6.63
N VAL A 45 53.08 -16.80 -5.75
CA VAL A 45 51.89 -16.82 -4.89
C VAL A 45 52.02 -15.77 -3.78
N ASN A 46 50.95 -15.03 -3.43
CA ASN A 46 50.71 -14.54 -2.06
C ASN A 46 49.23 -14.16 -1.85
N MET A 47 48.63 -14.69 -0.76
CA MET A 47 47.32 -14.26 -0.24
C MET A 47 47.39 -12.80 0.22
N ALA A 48 46.43 -11.98 -0.19
CA ALA A 48 46.25 -10.62 0.32
C ALA A 48 44.87 -10.48 0.98
N THR A 49 44.88 -10.47 2.31
CA THR A 49 43.75 -10.11 3.18
C THR A 49 43.55 -8.60 3.13
N LEU A 50 42.35 -8.13 2.76
CA LEU A 50 42.00 -6.71 2.78
C LEU A 50 41.54 -6.32 4.20
N ILE A 51 42.49 -5.85 5.02
CA ILE A 51 42.18 -5.11 6.25
C ILE A 51 41.93 -3.66 5.86
N ARG A 52 40.68 -3.21 5.91
CA ARG A 52 40.31 -1.81 5.72
C ARG A 52 40.49 -1.07 7.05
N THR A 53 41.70 -0.61 7.33
CA THR A 53 41.97 0.33 8.42
C THR A 53 41.52 1.73 8.01
N THR A 54 40.42 2.19 8.61
CA THR A 54 39.92 3.57 8.48
C THR A 54 40.74 4.48 9.40
N PHE A 55 41.50 5.41 8.85
CA PHE A 55 42.15 6.45 9.65
C PHE A 55 41.11 7.48 10.10
N VAL A 56 40.75 7.46 11.38
CA VAL A 56 40.01 8.57 12.02
C VAL A 56 41.02 9.63 12.42
N LYS A 57 41.03 10.77 11.72
CA LYS A 57 41.82 11.93 12.11
C LYS A 57 41.08 12.68 13.22
N VAL A 58 41.43 12.39 14.47
CA VAL A 58 40.95 13.16 15.63
C VAL A 58 41.65 14.53 15.63
N VAL A 59 40.89 15.60 15.41
CA VAL A 59 41.39 16.98 15.51
C VAL A 59 40.99 17.54 16.88
N SER A 60 41.98 17.92 17.68
CA SER A 60 41.84 18.60 18.98
C SER A 60 41.18 19.99 18.83
N PRO A 61 40.36 20.45 19.79
CA PRO A 61 39.64 21.72 19.68
C PRO A 61 40.53 22.88 20.11
N ALA A 62 41.39 23.34 19.21
CA ALA A 62 42.13 24.57 19.42
C ALA A 62 42.45 25.24 18.08
N GLN A 63 41.42 25.76 17.41
CA GLN A 63 41.54 26.98 16.59
C GLN A 63 40.16 27.39 16.06
N SER A 64 39.79 28.61 16.45
CA SER A 64 38.68 29.39 15.91
C SER A 64 38.83 29.54 14.40
N GLY A 65 38.16 28.67 13.66
CA GLY A 65 37.96 28.78 12.22
C GLY A 65 36.51 28.39 11.96
N LYS A 66 35.73 29.31 11.38
CA LYS A 66 34.33 29.08 11.04
C LYS A 66 34.25 27.87 10.10
N ILE A 67 33.95 26.71 10.65
CA ILE A 67 33.53 25.54 9.88
C ILE A 67 32.26 26.00 9.20
N ALA A 68 32.30 26.13 7.87
CA ALA A 68 31.08 26.22 7.09
C ALA A 68 30.27 24.99 7.48
N GLY A 69 29.21 25.21 8.27
CA GLY A 69 28.32 24.13 8.65
C GLY A 69 27.92 23.44 7.35
N CYS A 70 28.09 22.13 7.27
CA CYS A 70 27.23 21.36 6.41
C CYS A 70 25.83 21.68 6.90
N THR A 71 25.19 22.69 6.28
CA THR A 71 23.76 22.84 6.32
C THR A 71 23.27 21.52 5.75
N ILE A 72 22.82 20.63 6.64
CA ILE A 72 21.90 19.58 6.26
C ILE A 72 20.76 20.36 5.62
N ILE A 73 20.74 20.41 4.28
CA ILE A 73 19.58 20.91 3.55
C ILE A 73 18.49 19.94 3.98
N GLN A 74 17.61 20.42 4.86
CA GLN A 74 16.53 19.64 5.41
C GLN A 74 15.55 19.41 4.27
N LYS A 75 15.80 18.36 3.50
CA LYS A 75 14.83 17.80 2.56
C LYS A 75 13.69 17.20 3.37
N ARG A 76 12.46 17.30 2.87
CA ARG A 76 11.28 16.79 3.57
C ARG A 76 11.12 15.29 3.35
N ASP A 77 12.08 14.52 3.83
CA ASP A 77 12.15 13.07 3.63
C ASP A 77 11.59 12.29 4.83
N ILE A 78 11.15 11.05 4.59
CA ILE A 78 10.69 10.15 5.66
C ILE A 78 11.91 9.86 6.56
N MET A 79 11.81 10.20 7.84
CA MET A 79 12.90 10.00 8.80
C MET A 79 12.58 8.85 9.77
N GLY A 80 13.54 7.97 9.99
CA GLY A 80 13.54 7.00 11.07
C GLY A 80 13.63 7.67 12.44
N LYS A 81 13.39 6.89 13.50
CA LYS A 81 13.36 7.39 14.87
C LYS A 81 14.71 7.94 15.32
N THR A 82 15.79 7.24 14.98
CA THR A 82 17.18 7.62 15.32
C THR A 82 17.54 8.98 14.73
N LEU A 83 17.28 9.19 13.44
CA LEU A 83 17.52 10.45 12.77
C LEU A 83 16.63 11.56 13.34
N ARG A 84 15.37 11.27 13.65
CA ARG A 84 14.44 12.25 14.23
C ARG A 84 14.86 12.72 15.61
N GLU A 85 15.37 11.84 16.46
CA GLU A 85 15.88 12.17 17.80
C GLU A 85 17.18 12.99 17.74
N SER A 86 17.95 12.87 16.66
CA SER A 86 19.17 13.66 16.46
C SER A 86 18.92 15.12 16.07
N LEU A 87 17.70 15.43 15.61
CA LEU A 87 17.30 16.76 15.12
C LEU A 87 16.64 17.60 16.23
N PRO A 88 16.67 18.94 16.12
CA PRO A 88 16.00 19.81 17.08
C PRO A 88 14.50 19.50 17.19
N PRO A 89 13.89 19.69 18.37
CA PRO A 89 12.49 19.36 18.59
C PRO A 89 11.59 20.15 17.65
N ARG A 90 10.70 19.44 16.97
CA ARG A 90 9.75 20.00 15.99
C ARG A 90 8.74 20.92 16.67
N PRO A 91 8.15 21.87 15.93
CA PRO A 91 6.98 22.60 16.42
C PRO A 91 5.88 21.60 16.84
N PRO A 92 5.19 21.84 17.96
CA PRO A 92 4.18 20.91 18.46
C PRO A 92 3.02 20.81 17.47
N LYS A 93 2.69 19.56 17.09
CA LYS A 93 1.52 19.28 16.25
C LYS A 93 0.22 19.60 17.00
N PRO A 94 -0.85 20.02 16.30
CA PRO A 94 -2.18 20.06 16.89
C PRO A 94 -2.58 18.68 17.44
N ALA A 95 -3.33 18.67 18.55
CA ALA A 95 -3.80 17.42 19.15
C ALA A 95 -4.58 16.57 18.13
N PRO A 96 -4.39 15.23 18.10
CA PRO A 96 -5.09 14.34 17.17
C PRO A 96 -6.61 14.57 17.21
N PHE A 97 -7.22 14.69 16.03
CA PHE A 97 -8.67 14.84 15.95
C PHE A 97 -9.34 13.48 16.20
N ASP A 98 -10.34 13.46 17.09
CA ASP A 98 -11.16 12.28 17.34
C ASP A 98 -12.13 12.05 16.17
N TYR A 99 -11.59 11.45 15.10
CA TYR A 99 -12.32 11.18 13.87
C TYR A 99 -13.31 10.02 14.01
N VAL A 100 -13.22 9.23 15.07
CA VAL A 100 -14.11 8.09 15.36
C VAL A 100 -15.48 8.60 15.80
N ASN A 101 -15.51 9.54 16.75
CA ASN A 101 -16.78 10.02 17.32
C ASN A 101 -17.26 11.35 16.73
N LYS A 102 -16.39 12.12 16.06
CA LYS A 102 -16.70 13.48 15.58
C LYS A 102 -16.61 13.61 14.07
N ASP A 103 -17.54 14.36 13.51
CA ASP A 103 -17.52 14.72 12.09
C ASP A 103 -16.59 15.90 11.84
N TYR A 104 -15.85 15.83 10.74
CA TYR A 104 -15.04 16.94 10.28
C TYR A 104 -15.85 17.77 9.29
N THR A 105 -16.44 18.86 9.75
CA THR A 105 -17.34 19.70 8.93
C THR A 105 -16.63 20.89 8.29
N TRP A 106 -17.27 21.54 7.33
CA TRP A 106 -16.77 22.76 6.71
C TRP A 106 -16.46 23.88 7.73
N PHE A 107 -17.33 24.09 8.73
CA PHE A 107 -17.07 25.07 9.79
C PHE A 107 -15.83 24.72 10.61
N ARG A 108 -15.56 23.42 10.83
CA ARG A 108 -14.36 22.97 11.53
C ARG A 108 -13.10 23.24 10.70
N SER A 109 -13.16 23.05 9.40
CA SER A 109 -12.07 23.31 8.45
C SER A 109 -11.54 24.76 8.50
N LEU A 110 -12.39 25.75 8.87
CA LEU A 110 -11.97 27.14 9.03
C LEU A 110 -10.94 27.34 10.16
N PHE A 111 -10.99 26.51 11.21
CA PHE A 111 -10.13 26.62 12.39
C PHE A 111 -9.11 25.49 12.52
N ASP A 112 -9.40 24.31 11.94
CA ASP A 112 -8.63 23.08 12.07
C ASP A 112 -8.04 22.69 10.71
N ARG A 113 -6.98 23.39 10.31
CA ARG A 113 -6.28 23.15 9.04
C ARG A 113 -5.59 21.78 9.04
N THR A 114 -5.71 21.07 7.93
CA THR A 114 -5.16 19.72 7.74
C THR A 114 -3.64 19.76 7.58
N THR A 115 -3.11 20.70 6.80
CA THR A 115 -1.66 20.79 6.54
C THR A 115 -0.83 21.06 7.79
N HIS A 116 -1.41 21.72 8.81
CA HIS A 116 -0.72 21.98 10.08
C HIS A 116 -0.42 20.71 10.89
N ARG A 117 -1.08 19.59 10.55
CA ARG A 117 -0.89 18.28 11.18
C ARG A 117 0.15 17.44 10.45
N LEU A 118 0.28 17.68 9.14
CA LEU A 118 1.14 16.90 8.26
C LEU A 118 2.61 17.28 8.45
N ASP A 119 3.45 16.26 8.46
CA ASP A 119 4.90 16.37 8.46
C ASP A 119 5.50 15.44 7.39
N GLU A 120 6.83 15.34 7.37
CA GLU A 120 7.56 14.55 6.37
C GLU A 120 7.21 13.05 6.46
N ASN A 121 6.91 12.57 7.67
CA ASN A 121 6.49 11.19 7.94
C ASN A 121 4.98 10.96 7.78
N SER A 122 4.21 11.96 7.36
CA SER A 122 2.78 11.82 7.05
C SER A 122 2.61 11.23 5.65
N LYS A 123 3.02 9.96 5.48
CA LYS A 123 3.06 9.24 4.22
C LYS A 123 2.32 7.91 4.33
N VAL A 124 1.86 7.42 3.18
CA VAL A 124 1.26 6.09 3.02
C VAL A 124 2.32 5.17 2.44
N VAL A 125 2.78 4.21 3.25
CA VAL A 125 3.75 3.19 2.86
C VAL A 125 3.03 1.85 2.80
N ILE A 126 3.25 1.10 1.72
CA ILE A 126 2.63 -0.22 1.53
C ILE A 126 3.72 -1.28 1.41
N VAL A 127 3.60 -2.33 2.22
CA VAL A 127 4.43 -3.53 2.12
C VAL A 127 3.68 -4.57 1.28
N GLU A 128 4.23 -4.87 0.11
CA GLU A 128 3.72 -5.85 -0.84
C GLU A 128 4.63 -7.07 -0.93
N GLY A 129 4.08 -8.19 -1.38
CA GLY A 129 4.85 -9.41 -1.58
C GLY A 129 4.02 -10.70 -1.50
N PRO A 130 4.63 -11.83 -1.87
CA PRO A 130 3.94 -13.11 -1.98
C PRO A 130 3.40 -13.59 -0.63
N VAL A 131 2.57 -14.62 -0.69
CA VAL A 131 2.08 -15.32 0.52
C VAL A 131 3.30 -15.84 1.30
N ALA A 132 3.18 -15.91 2.62
CA ALA A 132 4.24 -16.41 3.52
C ALA A 132 5.58 -15.63 3.55
N ALA A 133 5.68 -14.43 2.96
CA ALA A 133 6.89 -13.61 2.98
C ALA A 133 7.28 -12.97 4.34
N GLY A 134 6.49 -13.16 5.40
CA GLY A 134 6.77 -12.54 6.71
C GLY A 134 6.42 -11.04 6.80
N LYS A 135 5.59 -10.54 5.88
CA LYS A 135 5.19 -9.11 5.77
C LYS A 135 4.71 -8.50 7.08
N THR A 136 3.92 -9.22 7.86
CA THR A 136 3.33 -8.69 9.11
C THR A 136 4.37 -8.28 10.13
N GLN A 137 5.41 -9.09 10.32
CA GLN A 137 6.49 -8.78 11.26
C GLN A 137 7.34 -7.61 10.73
N PHE A 138 7.65 -7.63 9.43
CA PHE A 138 8.41 -6.56 8.79
C PHE A 138 7.67 -5.21 8.82
N ALA A 139 6.39 -5.18 8.43
CA ALA A 139 5.57 -3.97 8.40
C ALA A 139 5.36 -3.39 9.81
N SER A 140 5.16 -4.24 10.82
CA SER A 140 5.05 -3.80 12.21
C SER A 140 6.36 -3.18 12.72
N ALA A 141 7.50 -3.81 12.45
CA ALA A 141 8.81 -3.29 12.83
C ALA A 141 9.14 -1.98 12.09
N LEU A 142 8.86 -1.91 10.78
CA LEU A 142 9.04 -0.70 9.98
C LEU A 142 8.17 0.47 10.51
N ALA A 143 6.91 0.20 10.84
CA ALA A 143 6.02 1.20 11.40
C ALA A 143 6.53 1.73 12.76
N ALA A 144 7.04 0.84 13.61
CA ALA A 144 7.59 1.21 14.91
C ALA A 144 8.82 2.13 14.77
N ASP A 145 9.71 1.86 13.80
CA ASP A 145 10.91 2.67 13.60
C ASP A 145 10.60 4.02 12.90
N LEU A 146 9.67 4.05 11.95
CA LEU A 146 9.24 5.30 11.31
C LEU A 146 8.30 6.15 12.18
N GLY A 147 7.81 5.59 13.30
CA GLY A 147 6.80 6.22 14.17
C GLY A 147 5.43 6.33 13.50
N MET A 148 5.12 5.42 12.58
CA MET A 148 3.89 5.34 11.80
C MET A 148 2.91 4.34 12.42
N LYS A 149 1.62 4.43 12.08
CA LYS A 149 0.62 3.43 12.49
C LYS A 149 0.67 2.23 11.55
N HIS A 150 0.84 1.04 12.12
CA HIS A 150 0.72 -0.21 11.39
C HIS A 150 -0.76 -0.61 11.24
N PHE A 151 -1.17 -0.89 10.01
CA PHE A 151 -2.43 -1.55 9.70
C PHE A 151 -2.12 -2.99 9.25
N PRO A 152 -2.59 -4.01 9.99
CA PRO A 152 -2.36 -5.40 9.63
C PRO A 152 -3.12 -5.75 8.33
N GLU A 153 -2.81 -6.89 7.71
CA GLU A 153 -3.53 -7.33 6.51
C GLU A 153 -5.05 -7.39 6.75
N ALA A 154 -5.83 -6.77 5.85
CA ALA A 154 -7.29 -6.84 5.88
C ALA A 154 -7.76 -8.31 5.80
N ASN A 155 -8.65 -8.68 6.72
CA ASN A 155 -9.25 -10.01 6.79
C ASN A 155 -10.77 -9.92 6.64
N MET A 156 -11.40 -11.09 6.51
CA MET A 156 -12.86 -11.19 6.41
C MET A 156 -13.58 -10.89 7.72
N ASP A 157 -12.87 -10.78 8.85
CA ASP A 157 -13.47 -10.40 10.13
C ASP A 157 -14.08 -9.00 10.07
N ILE A 158 -13.56 -8.13 9.19
CA ILE A 158 -14.13 -6.82 8.88
C ILE A 158 -15.60 -6.93 8.46
N HIS A 159 -15.99 -8.05 7.83
CA HIS A 159 -17.36 -8.30 7.40
C HIS A 159 -18.14 -9.25 8.29
N TYR A 160 -17.45 -10.17 8.95
CA TYR A 160 -18.09 -11.26 9.70
C TYR A 160 -18.21 -11.02 11.19
N ILE A 161 -17.54 -10.02 11.76
CA ILE A 161 -17.70 -9.66 13.17
C ILE A 161 -18.58 -8.41 13.26
N GLN A 162 -19.86 -8.62 13.56
CA GLN A 162 -20.88 -7.58 13.67
C GLN A 162 -21.28 -7.34 15.12
N GLN A 163 -21.07 -6.13 15.64
CA GLN A 163 -21.41 -5.76 17.02
C GLN A 163 -20.91 -6.79 18.08
N GLY A 164 -19.73 -7.36 17.82
CA GLY A 164 -19.10 -8.38 18.67
C GLY A 164 -19.68 -9.81 18.54
N VAL A 165 -20.55 -10.05 17.56
CA VAL A 165 -21.07 -11.37 17.19
C VAL A 165 -20.37 -11.85 15.92
N ASP A 166 -19.81 -13.06 15.96
CA ASP A 166 -19.21 -13.70 14.79
C ASP A 166 -20.28 -14.42 13.96
N LEU A 167 -20.50 -13.93 12.73
CA LEU A 167 -21.48 -14.46 11.79
C LEU A 167 -21.21 -15.91 11.39
N ARG A 168 -19.96 -16.37 11.49
CA ARG A 168 -19.58 -17.76 11.18
C ARG A 168 -20.28 -18.77 12.09
N THR A 169 -20.67 -18.35 13.29
CA THR A 169 -21.41 -19.21 14.23
C THR A 169 -22.80 -19.59 13.70
N PHE A 170 -23.39 -18.79 12.80
CA PHE A 170 -24.68 -19.05 12.20
C PHE A 170 -24.62 -19.97 10.98
N ASN A 171 -23.43 -20.35 10.49
CA ASN A 171 -23.25 -21.16 9.27
C ASN A 171 -24.08 -22.47 9.25
N ASN A 172 -24.31 -23.07 10.41
CA ASN A 172 -25.09 -24.32 10.54
C ASN A 172 -26.61 -24.11 10.41
N ARG A 173 -27.09 -22.86 10.58
CA ARG A 173 -28.50 -22.49 10.58
C ARG A 173 -28.93 -21.79 9.29
N VAL A 174 -27.98 -21.35 8.47
CA VAL A 174 -28.23 -20.67 7.20
C VAL A 174 -28.06 -21.62 6.01
N PRO A 175 -28.78 -21.36 4.89
CA PRO A 175 -28.60 -22.09 3.64
C PRO A 175 -27.13 -22.11 3.16
N PRO A 176 -26.69 -23.13 2.41
CA PRO A 176 -25.31 -23.25 1.94
C PRO A 176 -24.81 -22.05 1.12
N ASP A 177 -25.68 -21.44 0.32
CA ASP A 177 -25.35 -20.30 -0.56
C ASP A 177 -25.18 -18.98 0.21
N THR A 178 -25.65 -18.89 1.45
CA THR A 178 -25.53 -17.68 2.30
C THR A 178 -24.56 -17.86 3.46
N ARG A 179 -23.80 -18.96 3.47
CA ARG A 179 -22.75 -19.18 4.47
C ARG A 179 -21.61 -18.20 4.27
N THR A 180 -20.95 -17.89 5.37
CA THR A 180 -19.65 -17.20 5.34
C THR A 180 -18.63 -18.07 4.60
N PHE A 181 -17.71 -17.42 3.89
CA PHE A 181 -16.68 -18.08 3.10
C PHE A 181 -15.37 -17.31 3.23
N ASP A 182 -14.41 -17.92 3.91
CA ASP A 182 -13.13 -17.32 4.25
C ASP A 182 -11.97 -17.80 3.38
N HIS A 183 -10.78 -17.24 3.62
CA HIS A 183 -9.52 -17.73 3.08
C HIS A 183 -9.25 -19.20 3.43
N ILE A 184 -9.75 -19.68 4.57
CA ILE A 184 -9.64 -21.09 4.98
C ILE A 184 -10.47 -21.96 4.02
N ASP A 185 -11.74 -21.60 3.82
CA ASP A 185 -12.65 -22.32 2.92
C ASP A 185 -12.18 -22.26 1.47
N PHE A 186 -11.65 -21.10 1.04
CA PHE A 186 -11.04 -20.95 -0.27
C PHE A 186 -9.86 -21.92 -0.46
N ASN A 187 -8.99 -22.02 0.54
CA ASN A 187 -7.83 -22.90 0.48
C ASN A 187 -8.24 -24.39 0.41
N GLU A 188 -9.29 -24.80 1.11
CA GLU A 188 -9.79 -26.18 1.09
C GLU A 188 -10.60 -26.51 -0.18
N CYS A 189 -11.49 -25.60 -0.59
CA CYS A 189 -12.47 -25.76 -1.66
C CYS A 189 -12.48 -24.55 -2.63
N PRO A 190 -11.43 -24.35 -3.45
CA PRO A 190 -11.32 -23.17 -4.32
C PRO A 190 -12.34 -23.14 -5.46
N ASN A 191 -12.94 -24.28 -5.82
CA ASN A 191 -13.97 -24.40 -6.87
C ASN A 191 -15.40 -24.19 -6.33
N HIS A 192 -15.55 -23.73 -5.09
CA HIS A 192 -16.86 -23.47 -4.51
C HIS A 192 -17.51 -22.25 -5.20
N ARG A 193 -18.84 -22.26 -5.31
CA ARG A 193 -19.64 -21.16 -5.90
C ARG A 193 -19.33 -19.80 -5.27
N LEU A 194 -19.09 -19.78 -3.96
CA LEU A 194 -18.77 -18.58 -3.19
C LEU A 194 -17.33 -18.06 -3.36
N ALA A 195 -16.44 -18.76 -4.06
CA ALA A 195 -15.06 -18.32 -4.26
C ALA A 195 -14.99 -16.96 -4.99
N GLY A 196 -15.92 -16.71 -5.92
CA GLY A 196 -16.04 -15.40 -6.58
C GLY A 196 -16.48 -14.29 -5.64
N ASN A 197 -17.47 -14.57 -4.78
CA ASN A 197 -17.93 -13.62 -3.78
C ASN A 197 -16.81 -13.29 -2.77
N TYR A 198 -16.06 -14.30 -2.33
CA TYR A 198 -14.92 -14.14 -1.43
C TYR A 198 -13.86 -13.17 -1.98
N GLN A 199 -13.48 -13.28 -3.25
CA GLN A 199 -12.51 -12.35 -3.83
C GLN A 199 -13.04 -10.91 -3.87
N ILE A 200 -14.34 -10.71 -4.15
CA ILE A 200 -14.97 -9.38 -4.14
C ILE A 200 -15.03 -8.82 -2.71
N MET A 201 -15.40 -9.66 -1.73
CA MET A 201 -15.45 -9.27 -0.33
C MET A 201 -14.06 -8.94 0.23
N MET A 202 -13.02 -9.68 -0.15
CA MET A 202 -11.63 -9.35 0.20
C MET A 202 -11.19 -8.01 -0.40
N TYR A 203 -11.57 -7.73 -1.66
CA TYR A 203 -11.30 -6.44 -2.28
C TYR A 203 -12.01 -5.30 -1.53
N MET A 204 -13.28 -5.48 -1.20
CA MET A 204 -14.08 -4.54 -0.41
C MET A 204 -13.47 -4.32 0.98
N ALA A 205 -12.97 -5.36 1.66
CA ALA A 205 -12.29 -5.26 2.95
C ALA A 205 -10.99 -4.44 2.86
N ARG A 206 -10.21 -4.65 1.79
CA ARG A 206 -8.97 -3.89 1.53
C ARG A 206 -9.26 -2.42 1.28
N VAL A 207 -10.28 -2.09 0.48
CA VAL A 207 -10.70 -0.69 0.25
C VAL A 207 -11.19 -0.05 1.53
N ASN A 208 -12.02 -0.75 2.31
CA ASN A 208 -12.52 -0.32 3.60
C ASN A 208 -11.37 0.07 4.56
N GLN A 209 -10.39 -0.83 4.73
CA GLN A 209 -9.22 -0.57 5.57
C GLN A 209 -8.34 0.57 5.03
N TYR A 210 -8.19 0.67 3.71
CA TYR A 210 -7.40 1.74 3.09
C TYR A 210 -8.01 3.12 3.33
N ILE A 211 -9.34 3.24 3.25
CA ILE A 211 -10.07 4.48 3.60
C ILE A 211 -9.82 4.85 5.07
N ASP A 212 -9.85 3.86 5.98
CA ASP A 212 -9.56 4.10 7.39
C ASP A 212 -8.11 4.56 7.64
N ALA A 213 -7.17 4.06 6.85
CA ALA A 213 -5.78 4.50 6.91
C ALA A 213 -5.60 5.93 6.38
N LEU A 214 -6.28 6.30 5.29
CA LEU A 214 -6.30 7.68 4.79
C LEU A 214 -6.96 8.65 5.79
N ALA A 215 -8.10 8.25 6.38
CA ALA A 215 -8.77 9.02 7.41
C ALA A 215 -7.86 9.21 8.64
N HIS A 216 -7.15 8.17 9.07
CA HIS A 216 -6.20 8.27 10.17
C HIS A 216 -5.07 9.27 9.85
N LEU A 217 -4.45 9.15 8.67
CA LEU A 217 -3.36 10.03 8.24
C LEU A 217 -3.80 11.49 8.21
N LEU A 218 -4.94 11.80 7.58
CA LEU A 218 -5.41 13.19 7.42
C LEU A 218 -5.90 13.82 8.73
N ASN A 219 -6.38 13.04 9.70
CA ASN A 219 -6.85 13.57 10.98
C ASN A 219 -5.77 13.71 12.05
N THR A 220 -4.78 12.82 12.03
CA THR A 220 -3.73 12.75 13.06
C THR A 220 -2.41 13.34 12.59
N GLY A 221 -2.13 13.32 11.28
CA GLY A 221 -0.81 13.60 10.74
C GLY A 221 0.22 12.54 11.10
N GLN A 222 -0.22 11.32 11.45
CA GLN A 222 0.65 10.16 11.61
C GLN A 222 0.64 9.36 10.30
N GLY A 223 1.83 9.06 9.76
CA GLY A 223 1.95 8.18 8.61
C GLY A 223 1.42 6.78 8.88
N VAL A 224 1.16 6.03 7.82
CA VAL A 224 0.57 4.69 7.88
C VAL A 224 1.40 3.69 7.09
N VAL A 225 1.58 2.52 7.67
CA VAL A 225 2.18 1.36 7.01
C VAL A 225 1.10 0.28 6.86
N LEU A 226 0.77 -0.07 5.63
CA LEU A 226 -0.23 -1.10 5.32
C LEU A 226 0.41 -2.36 4.77
N GLU A 227 -0.17 -3.50 5.09
CA GLU A 227 0.13 -4.77 4.44
C GLU A 227 -0.84 -5.02 3.29
N ARG A 228 -0.31 -5.06 2.06
CA ARG A 228 -1.08 -5.16 0.83
C ARG A 228 -2.03 -3.98 0.62
N SER A 229 -2.48 -3.82 -0.61
CA SER A 229 -3.29 -2.67 -1.01
C SER A 229 -4.44 -3.07 -1.93
N PRO A 230 -5.50 -2.25 -2.02
CA PRO A 230 -6.53 -2.44 -3.04
C PRO A 230 -5.94 -2.45 -4.46
N PHE A 231 -4.84 -1.72 -4.68
CA PHE A 231 -4.20 -1.62 -5.99
C PHE A 231 -3.56 -2.94 -6.45
N SER A 232 -3.10 -3.80 -5.54
CA SER A 232 -2.50 -5.10 -5.84
C SER A 232 -3.49 -6.27 -5.83
N ASP A 233 -4.74 -6.05 -5.39
CA ASP A 233 -5.74 -7.09 -5.22
C ASP A 233 -6.00 -7.91 -6.49
N PHE A 234 -5.97 -7.27 -7.66
CA PHE A 234 -6.25 -7.93 -8.95
C PHE A 234 -5.28 -9.07 -9.26
N VAL A 235 -4.10 -9.09 -8.64
CA VAL A 235 -3.14 -10.19 -8.78
C VAL A 235 -3.73 -11.50 -8.29
N PHE A 236 -4.51 -11.48 -7.19
CA PHE A 236 -5.18 -12.66 -6.66
C PHE A 236 -6.29 -13.13 -7.60
N LEU A 237 -7.12 -12.20 -8.09
CA LEU A 237 -8.17 -12.50 -9.06
C LEU A 237 -7.62 -13.14 -10.34
N GLU A 238 -6.57 -12.57 -10.93
CA GLU A 238 -5.96 -13.11 -12.15
C GLU A 238 -5.36 -14.50 -11.93
N ALA A 239 -4.74 -14.73 -10.76
CA ALA A 239 -4.25 -16.05 -10.39
C ALA A 239 -5.39 -17.07 -10.22
N MET A 240 -6.49 -16.69 -9.56
CA MET A 240 -7.67 -17.54 -9.42
C MET A 240 -8.32 -17.86 -10.78
N PHE A 241 -8.39 -16.87 -11.66
CA PHE A 241 -8.92 -17.03 -13.01
C PHE A 241 -8.05 -17.94 -13.88
N SER A 242 -6.72 -17.82 -13.80
CA SER A 242 -5.77 -18.68 -14.51
C SER A 242 -5.90 -20.14 -14.10
N GLN A 243 -6.12 -20.40 -12.80
CA GLN A 243 -6.37 -21.75 -12.27
C GLN A 243 -7.81 -22.26 -12.48
N LYS A 244 -8.65 -21.49 -13.17
CA LYS A 244 -10.07 -21.80 -13.46
C LYS A 244 -10.96 -21.92 -12.21
N PHE A 245 -10.60 -21.25 -11.13
CA PHE A 245 -11.45 -21.16 -9.93
C PHE A 245 -12.61 -20.16 -10.09
N LEU A 246 -12.46 -19.20 -11.03
CA LEU A 246 -13.44 -18.16 -11.29
C LEU A 246 -13.99 -18.21 -12.70
N SER A 247 -15.27 -17.85 -12.87
CA SER A 247 -15.85 -17.64 -14.19
C SER A 247 -15.39 -16.31 -14.81
N LYS A 248 -15.60 -16.16 -16.12
CA LYS A 248 -15.39 -14.89 -16.84
C LYS A 248 -16.36 -13.80 -16.35
N GLY A 249 -17.54 -14.17 -15.85
CA GLY A 249 -18.54 -13.26 -15.33
C GLY A 249 -18.05 -12.52 -14.08
N VAL A 250 -17.55 -13.26 -13.08
CA VAL A 250 -16.96 -12.68 -11.87
C VAL A 250 -15.79 -11.76 -12.19
N LYS A 251 -14.91 -12.19 -13.13
CA LYS A 251 -13.80 -11.33 -13.57
C LYS A 251 -14.27 -10.00 -14.15
N SER A 252 -15.33 -10.02 -14.97
CA SER A 252 -15.92 -8.82 -15.56
C SER A 252 -16.45 -7.87 -14.48
N ILE A 253 -17.25 -8.39 -13.53
CA ILE A 253 -17.79 -7.60 -12.41
C ILE A 253 -16.68 -7.00 -11.55
N TYR A 254 -15.65 -7.79 -11.24
CA TYR A 254 -14.52 -7.31 -10.47
C TYR A 254 -13.83 -6.11 -11.12
N TYR A 255 -13.56 -6.15 -12.42
CA TYR A 255 -12.90 -5.03 -13.11
C TYR A 255 -13.80 -3.80 -13.22
N GLU A 256 -15.12 -3.99 -13.30
CA GLU A 256 -16.10 -2.90 -13.24
C GLU A 256 -16.07 -2.22 -11.86
N LEU A 257 -16.15 -3.01 -10.78
CA LEU A 257 -16.02 -2.52 -9.39
C LEU A 257 -14.69 -1.80 -9.17
N ARG A 258 -13.58 -2.40 -9.64
CA ARG A 258 -12.25 -1.82 -9.55
C ARG A 258 -12.15 -0.48 -10.27
N GLY A 259 -12.74 -0.37 -11.47
CA GLY A 259 -12.75 0.85 -12.26
C GLY A 259 -13.50 2.00 -11.59
N GLN A 260 -14.58 1.70 -10.86
CA GLN A 260 -15.36 2.71 -10.14
C GLN A 260 -14.72 3.15 -8.83
N THR A 261 -13.99 2.25 -8.15
CA THR A 261 -13.52 2.49 -6.77
C THR A 261 -12.09 3.00 -6.69
N ILE A 262 -11.19 2.58 -7.60
CA ILE A 262 -9.75 2.91 -7.50
C ILE A 262 -9.46 4.39 -7.78
N GLU A 263 -10.22 5.03 -8.67
CA GLU A 263 -9.93 6.40 -9.11
C GLU A 263 -10.18 7.45 -8.01
N ASP A 264 -11.08 7.16 -7.07
CA ASP A 264 -11.40 8.06 -5.95
C ASP A 264 -10.43 7.91 -4.76
N LEU A 265 -9.55 6.92 -4.77
CA LEU A 265 -8.58 6.68 -3.70
C LEU A 265 -7.24 7.37 -3.98
N LEU A 266 -6.66 8.00 -2.95
CA LEU A 266 -5.30 8.55 -3.03
C LEU A 266 -4.28 7.39 -3.08
N ARG A 267 -3.50 7.27 -4.14
CA ARG A 267 -2.47 6.21 -4.29
C ARG A 267 -1.36 6.33 -3.23
N PRO A 268 -0.63 5.26 -2.90
CA PRO A 268 0.44 5.33 -1.92
C PRO A 268 1.60 6.25 -2.36
N HIS A 269 2.40 6.66 -1.38
CA HIS A 269 3.63 7.41 -1.65
C HIS A 269 4.80 6.47 -1.95
N LEU A 270 4.88 5.36 -1.22
CA LEU A 270 5.95 4.37 -1.29
C LEU A 270 5.36 2.97 -1.26
N VAL A 271 5.85 2.12 -2.15
CA VAL A 271 5.59 0.67 -2.16
C VAL A 271 6.90 -0.07 -1.98
N ILE A 272 6.93 -0.98 -1.01
CA ILE A 272 8.06 -1.86 -0.72
C ILE A 272 7.64 -3.27 -1.13
N TYR A 273 8.26 -3.80 -2.17
CA TYR A 273 7.99 -5.14 -2.65
C TYR A 273 9.06 -6.12 -2.18
N LEU A 274 8.63 -7.13 -1.41
CA LEU A 274 9.49 -8.22 -0.94
C LEU A 274 9.46 -9.34 -1.98
N ASP A 275 10.52 -9.48 -2.78
CA ASP A 275 10.63 -10.51 -3.80
C ASP A 275 11.10 -11.83 -3.20
N ILE A 276 10.31 -12.88 -3.39
CA ILE A 276 10.63 -14.24 -2.97
C ILE A 276 10.19 -15.19 -4.10
N PRO A 277 11.09 -16.06 -4.59
CA PRO A 277 10.75 -17.03 -5.63
C PRO A 277 9.75 -18.07 -5.10
N VAL A 278 8.92 -18.60 -5.99
CA VAL A 278 7.83 -19.52 -5.65
C VAL A 278 8.29 -20.75 -4.86
N ASP A 279 9.46 -21.31 -5.18
CA ASP A 279 9.98 -22.48 -4.48
C ASP A 279 10.20 -22.19 -2.99
N LYS A 280 10.74 -21.01 -2.67
CA LYS A 280 10.95 -20.55 -1.30
C LYS A 280 9.64 -20.17 -0.61
N VAL A 281 8.68 -19.63 -1.35
CA VAL A 281 7.32 -19.40 -0.82
C VAL A 281 6.67 -20.71 -0.38
N GLN A 282 6.80 -21.77 -1.17
CA GLN A 282 6.26 -23.10 -0.81
C GLN A 282 6.95 -23.71 0.41
N GLU A 283 8.28 -23.58 0.50
CA GLU A 283 9.03 -23.97 1.71
C GLU A 283 8.54 -23.18 2.94
N ALA A 284 8.31 -21.88 2.80
CA ALA A 284 7.81 -21.02 3.88
C ALA A 284 6.39 -21.39 4.32
N ILE A 285 5.49 -21.69 3.37
CA ILE A 285 4.13 -22.17 3.66
C ILE A 285 4.18 -23.49 4.44
N LYS A 286 5.01 -24.45 3.99
CA LYS A 286 5.20 -25.73 4.69
C LYS A 286 5.75 -25.54 6.10
N LYS A 287 6.71 -24.62 6.28
CA LYS A 287 7.30 -24.29 7.58
C LYS A 287 6.29 -23.65 8.54
N ARG A 288 5.39 -22.81 8.02
CA ARG A 288 4.31 -22.19 8.80
C ARG A 288 3.28 -23.21 9.31
N GLY A 289 3.05 -24.29 8.54
CA GLY A 289 2.35 -25.48 9.03
C GLY A 289 0.83 -25.33 9.20
N HIS A 290 0.20 -24.31 8.59
CA HIS A 290 -1.25 -24.21 8.60
C HIS A 290 -1.87 -25.30 7.73
N LYS A 291 -2.75 -26.13 8.33
CA LYS A 291 -3.34 -27.30 7.67
C LYS A 291 -4.02 -26.95 6.34
N HIS A 292 -4.78 -25.86 6.32
CA HIS A 292 -5.52 -25.42 5.13
C HIS A 292 -4.59 -24.87 4.04
N GLU A 293 -3.43 -24.26 4.36
CA GLU A 293 -2.48 -23.80 3.34
C GLU A 293 -1.64 -24.95 2.76
N VAL A 294 -1.24 -25.91 3.61
CA VAL A 294 -0.35 -27.02 3.22
C VAL A 294 -1.10 -28.15 2.51
N CYS A 295 -2.28 -28.53 3.01
CA CYS A 295 -3.12 -29.57 2.43
C CYS A 295 -4.19 -29.01 1.48
N GLY A 296 -4.28 -27.68 1.36
CA GLY A 296 -5.26 -27.00 0.53
C GLY A 296 -5.05 -27.22 -0.96
N LYS A 297 -6.12 -27.01 -1.72
CA LYS A 297 -6.15 -27.15 -3.18
C LYS A 297 -5.91 -25.82 -3.91
N ALA A 298 -5.96 -24.69 -3.21
CA ALA A 298 -5.86 -23.37 -3.84
C ALA A 298 -4.41 -22.93 -4.14
N LEU A 299 -3.50 -23.10 -3.18
CA LEU A 299 -2.11 -22.63 -3.25
C LEU A 299 -1.21 -23.57 -4.07
N THR A 300 -1.63 -23.86 -5.31
CA THR A 300 -0.84 -24.69 -6.22
C THR A 300 0.42 -23.96 -6.70
N PRO A 301 1.48 -24.67 -7.14
CA PRO A 301 2.65 -24.04 -7.74
C PRO A 301 2.27 -23.12 -8.91
N GLY A 302 1.32 -23.53 -9.76
CA GLY A 302 0.83 -22.73 -10.88
C GLY A 302 0.09 -21.46 -10.43
N TYR A 303 -0.65 -21.51 -9.31
CA TYR A 303 -1.28 -20.34 -8.72
C TYR A 303 -0.25 -19.30 -8.28
N LEU A 304 0.77 -19.75 -7.53
CA LEU A 304 1.82 -18.88 -7.00
C LEU A 304 2.71 -18.28 -8.11
N GLN A 305 3.04 -19.07 -9.15
CA GLN A 305 3.76 -18.59 -10.33
C GLN A 305 2.97 -17.53 -11.09
N GLU A 306 1.65 -17.72 -11.24
CA GLU A 306 0.81 -16.73 -11.89
C GLU A 306 0.72 -15.44 -11.07
N MET A 307 0.62 -15.54 -9.75
CA MET A 307 0.65 -14.37 -8.87
C MET A 307 1.96 -13.58 -9.04
N GLU A 308 3.10 -14.25 -8.98
CA GLU A 308 4.41 -13.62 -9.17
C GLU A 308 4.48 -12.91 -10.54
N ARG A 309 3.99 -13.59 -11.59
CA ARG A 309 3.93 -13.03 -12.94
C ARG A 309 3.09 -11.75 -13.00
N GLN A 310 1.93 -11.71 -12.37
CA GLN A 310 1.05 -10.53 -12.38
C GLN A 310 1.60 -9.38 -11.53
N TYR A 311 2.23 -9.69 -10.38
CA TYR A 311 2.95 -8.71 -9.58
C TYR A 311 4.04 -8.02 -10.42
N LYS A 312 4.96 -8.80 -10.99
CA LYS A 312 6.13 -8.27 -11.72
C LYS A 312 5.75 -7.58 -13.04
N ASN A 313 4.83 -8.17 -13.82
CA ASN A 313 4.54 -7.68 -15.17
C ASN A 313 3.49 -6.57 -15.23
N LYS A 314 2.54 -6.53 -14.29
CA LYS A 314 1.46 -5.52 -14.32
C LYS A 314 1.57 -4.58 -13.13
N TYR A 315 1.47 -5.08 -11.91
CA TYR A 315 1.34 -4.24 -10.72
C TYR A 315 2.56 -3.32 -10.53
N LEU A 316 3.78 -3.89 -10.50
CA LEU A 316 4.99 -3.11 -10.27
C LEU A 316 5.25 -2.07 -11.37
N ARG A 317 4.90 -2.39 -12.61
CA ARG A 317 5.04 -1.46 -13.74
C ARG A 317 4.05 -0.30 -13.65
N ASP A 318 2.81 -0.58 -13.28
CA ASP A 318 1.74 0.42 -13.15
C ASP A 318 2.01 1.34 -11.95
N ILE A 319 2.32 0.76 -10.78
CA ILE A 319 2.50 1.53 -9.54
C ILE A 319 3.73 2.44 -9.58
N CYS A 320 4.81 2.04 -10.26
CA CYS A 320 6.03 2.85 -10.42
C CYS A 320 5.80 4.17 -11.19
N THR A 321 4.73 4.26 -11.98
CA THR A 321 4.35 5.53 -12.63
C THR A 321 3.82 6.57 -11.65
N HIS A 322 3.34 6.13 -10.48
CA HIS A 322 2.68 6.97 -9.49
C HIS A 322 3.43 7.06 -8.15
N ALA A 323 3.90 5.94 -7.60
CA ALA A 323 4.56 5.86 -6.29
C ALA A 323 6.06 5.54 -6.45
N GLU A 324 6.84 5.83 -5.41
CA GLU A 324 8.18 5.25 -5.29
C GLU A 324 8.10 3.75 -5.05
N LEU A 325 9.02 3.01 -5.65
CA LEU A 325 9.05 1.56 -5.57
C LEU A 325 10.44 1.10 -5.12
N LEU A 326 10.49 0.42 -3.98
CA LEU A 326 11.67 -0.29 -3.50
C LEU A 326 11.44 -1.79 -3.64
N VAL A 327 12.38 -2.50 -4.24
CA VAL A 327 12.32 -3.95 -4.46
C VAL A 327 13.48 -4.60 -3.74
N TYR A 328 13.18 -5.55 -2.84
CA TYR A 328 14.17 -6.27 -2.06
C TYR A 328 14.10 -7.76 -2.35
N ASP A 329 15.25 -8.40 -2.54
CA ASP A 329 15.33 -9.86 -2.45
C ASP A 329 15.17 -10.25 -0.97
N TRP A 330 14.06 -10.92 -0.66
CA TRP A 330 13.68 -11.30 0.70
C TRP A 330 13.83 -12.80 0.96
N THR A 331 14.60 -13.50 0.13
CA THR A 331 14.84 -14.96 0.25
C THR A 331 15.48 -15.36 1.58
N GLY A 332 16.44 -14.59 2.08
CA GLY A 332 17.15 -14.82 3.34
C GLY A 332 16.52 -14.12 4.55
N GLY A 333 15.43 -13.39 4.36
CA GLY A 333 15.03 -12.31 5.26
C GLY A 333 15.90 -11.06 5.06
N GLY A 334 15.49 -9.95 5.67
CA GLY A 334 16.23 -8.71 5.64
C GLY A 334 16.12 -7.94 6.95
N GLU A 335 17.09 -7.09 7.19
CA GLU A 335 17.11 -6.19 8.34
C GLU A 335 16.30 -4.94 8.02
N VAL A 336 15.43 -4.56 8.95
CA VAL A 336 14.54 -3.39 8.78
C VAL A 336 15.35 -2.10 8.68
N GLU A 337 16.47 -2.01 9.39
CA GLU A 337 17.36 -0.84 9.41
C GLU A 337 17.87 -0.48 8.00
N VAL A 338 18.26 -1.48 7.21
CA VAL A 338 18.73 -1.26 5.83
C VAL A 338 17.62 -0.65 4.97
N VAL A 339 16.38 -1.14 5.11
CA VAL A 339 15.25 -0.59 4.36
C VAL A 339 14.92 0.82 4.82
N VAL A 340 15.04 1.11 6.12
CA VAL A 340 14.81 2.47 6.65
C VAL A 340 15.87 3.44 6.12
N GLU A 341 17.15 3.07 6.08
CA GLU A 341 18.20 3.90 5.47
C GLU A 341 17.92 4.21 4.00
N ASP A 342 17.44 3.23 3.23
CA ASP A 342 17.08 3.45 1.84
C ASP A 342 15.87 4.36 1.68
N ILE A 343 14.88 4.24 2.57
CA ILE A 343 13.72 5.14 2.62
C ILE A 343 14.16 6.58 2.93
N GLU A 344 15.12 6.77 3.85
CA GLU A 344 15.68 8.08 4.19
C GLU A 344 16.46 8.72 3.04
N ARG A 345 16.96 7.92 2.08
CA ARG A 345 17.65 8.42 0.87
C ARG A 345 16.68 8.87 -0.23
N LEU A 346 15.40 8.52 -0.14
CA LEU A 346 14.41 8.89 -1.15
C LEU A 346 14.04 10.38 -1.05
N ASP A 347 14.10 11.06 -2.19
CA ASP A 347 13.67 12.45 -2.33
C ASP A 347 12.22 12.51 -2.82
N PHE A 348 11.30 12.81 -1.90
CA PHE A 348 9.88 12.98 -2.22
C PHE A 348 9.55 14.38 -2.76
N ASP A 349 10.44 15.35 -2.52
CA ASP A 349 10.23 16.76 -2.89
C ASP A 349 10.55 17.03 -4.37
N GLN A 350 11.28 16.14 -5.07
CA GLN A 350 11.56 16.33 -6.50
C GLN A 350 10.29 16.40 -7.38
N TYR A 351 9.18 15.84 -6.90
CA TYR A 351 7.93 15.68 -7.62
C TYR A 351 6.98 16.90 -7.54
N VAL A 352 7.51 18.12 -7.62
CA VAL A 352 6.68 19.36 -7.53
C VAL A 352 6.04 19.74 -8.88
N HIS A 353 6.64 19.33 -10.00
CA HIS A 353 6.22 19.80 -11.33
C HIS A 353 4.93 19.12 -11.80
N ARG A 354 3.97 19.91 -12.29
CA ARG A 354 2.62 19.44 -12.69
C ARG A 354 2.61 18.38 -13.79
N ASP A 355 3.65 18.32 -14.61
CA ASP A 355 3.67 17.46 -15.80
C ASP A 355 4.02 16.00 -15.48
N GLU A 356 4.57 15.72 -14.30
CA GLU A 356 4.97 14.37 -13.90
C GLU A 356 3.78 13.58 -13.30
N PRO A 357 3.59 12.30 -13.67
CA PRO A 357 2.49 11.48 -13.16
C PRO A 357 2.68 11.03 -11.71
N LYS A 358 3.92 11.04 -11.20
CA LYS A 358 4.27 10.60 -9.85
C LYS A 358 3.63 11.50 -8.78
N MET A 359 3.03 10.89 -7.77
CA MET A 359 2.41 11.53 -6.60
C MET A 359 1.36 12.60 -6.93
N LYS A 360 0.78 12.56 -8.14
CA LYS A 360 -0.22 13.53 -8.60
C LYS A 360 -1.37 13.71 -7.60
N ASP A 361 -1.84 12.62 -6.99
CA ASP A 361 -2.98 12.61 -6.07
C ASP A 361 -2.72 13.43 -4.79
N TRP A 362 -1.45 13.60 -4.40
CA TRP A 362 -1.03 14.33 -3.19
C TRP A 362 -0.66 15.79 -3.45
N ARG A 363 -0.69 16.23 -4.71
CA ARG A 363 -0.36 17.60 -5.12
C ARG A 363 -1.58 18.51 -5.01
N LEU A 364 -1.96 18.82 -3.78
CA LEU A 364 -3.09 19.69 -3.45
C LEU A 364 -2.56 21.10 -3.11
N PRO A 365 -2.58 22.06 -4.06
CA PRO A 365 -1.99 23.40 -3.85
C PRO A 365 -2.71 24.24 -2.80
N ARG A 366 -3.99 23.99 -2.51
CA ARG A 366 -4.80 24.82 -1.62
C ARG A 366 -5.16 24.07 -0.35
N GLU A 367 -5.17 24.77 0.78
CA GLU A 367 -5.61 24.21 2.06
C GLU A 367 -7.03 23.65 2.02
N VAL A 368 -7.91 24.31 1.26
CA VAL A 368 -9.31 23.89 1.11
C VAL A 368 -9.37 22.48 0.51
N GLU A 369 -8.52 22.17 -0.47
CA GLU A 369 -8.49 20.85 -1.10
C GLU A 369 -8.04 19.76 -0.10
N TRP A 370 -7.07 20.06 0.77
CA TRP A 370 -6.69 19.15 1.86
C TRP A 370 -7.83 18.91 2.86
N SER A 371 -8.55 19.96 3.23
CA SER A 371 -9.72 19.86 4.09
C SER A 371 -10.87 19.09 3.43
N ASP A 372 -11.07 19.24 2.13
CA ASP A 372 -12.09 18.51 1.38
C ASP A 372 -11.76 17.02 1.35
N GLN A 373 -10.51 16.65 1.04
CA GLN A 373 -10.05 15.25 1.10
C GLN A 373 -10.22 14.66 2.51
N ARG A 374 -9.83 15.42 3.54
CA ARG A 374 -10.04 15.00 4.94
C ARG A 374 -11.51 14.78 5.24
N MET A 375 -12.40 15.70 4.82
CA MET A 375 -13.84 15.56 5.02
C MET A 375 -14.40 14.32 4.32
N ILE A 376 -13.98 14.08 3.08
CA ILE A 376 -14.40 12.93 2.26
C ILE A 376 -14.06 11.61 2.95
N PHE A 377 -12.79 11.35 3.27
CA PHE A 377 -12.40 10.08 3.89
C PHE A 377 -12.89 9.92 5.33
N THR A 378 -13.12 11.04 6.04
CA THR A 378 -13.54 11.01 7.44
C THR A 378 -15.04 10.82 7.61
N ASN A 379 -15.87 11.45 6.78
CA ASN A 379 -17.34 11.44 6.97
C ASN A 379 -18.07 10.59 5.92
N ASN A 380 -17.51 10.46 4.71
CA ASN A 380 -18.22 9.91 3.55
C ASN A 380 -17.79 8.48 3.21
N LYS A 381 -17.28 7.71 4.18
CA LYS A 381 -16.91 6.30 3.99
C LYS A 381 -18.03 5.48 3.36
N HIS A 382 -19.28 5.70 3.79
CA HIS A 382 -20.47 5.07 3.21
C HIS A 382 -20.61 5.27 1.70
N ILE A 383 -20.23 6.44 1.18
CA ILE A 383 -20.35 6.75 -0.25
C ILE A 383 -19.40 5.86 -1.04
N PHE A 384 -18.16 5.69 -0.57
CA PHE A 384 -17.20 4.77 -1.19
C PHE A 384 -17.68 3.32 -1.12
N MET A 385 -18.22 2.89 0.02
CA MET A 385 -18.73 1.53 0.15
C MET A 385 -19.96 1.29 -0.73
N ASN A 386 -20.76 2.32 -0.99
CA ASN A 386 -21.92 2.22 -1.88
C ASN A 386 -21.53 2.09 -3.37
N LEU A 387 -20.29 2.42 -3.76
CA LEU A 387 -19.80 2.18 -5.12
C LEU A 387 -19.70 0.68 -5.45
N PHE A 388 -19.68 -0.19 -4.44
CA PHE A 388 -19.68 -1.63 -4.65
C PHE A 388 -21.06 -2.19 -5.04
N ASN A 389 -22.13 -1.40 -4.87
CA ASN A 389 -23.51 -1.83 -5.13
C ASN A 389 -23.87 -1.69 -6.62
N ILE A 390 -23.28 -2.54 -7.45
CA ILE A 390 -23.59 -2.60 -8.88
C ILE A 390 -24.74 -3.62 -9.11
N PRO A 391 -25.88 -3.22 -9.72
CA PRO A 391 -27.03 -4.10 -9.96
C PRO A 391 -26.81 -5.02 -11.18
N ARG A 392 -25.73 -5.81 -11.16
CA ARG A 392 -25.41 -6.82 -12.17
C ARG A 392 -26.01 -8.16 -11.75
N THR A 393 -26.98 -8.67 -12.53
CA THR A 393 -27.67 -9.94 -12.26
C THR A 393 -27.36 -11.05 -13.29
N ASP A 394 -26.46 -10.77 -14.23
CA ASP A 394 -26.06 -11.67 -15.31
C ASP A 394 -25.14 -12.82 -14.85
N VAL A 395 -24.54 -12.70 -13.67
CA VAL A 395 -23.59 -13.67 -13.11
C VAL A 395 -24.25 -14.46 -11.98
N PRO A 396 -24.78 -15.67 -12.26
CA PRO A 396 -25.62 -16.39 -11.30
C PRO A 396 -24.87 -16.84 -10.04
N GLU A 397 -23.54 -16.94 -10.07
CA GLU A 397 -22.71 -17.32 -8.91
C GLU A 397 -22.55 -16.22 -7.86
N LEU A 398 -22.84 -14.96 -8.21
CA LEU A 398 -22.87 -13.85 -7.25
C LEU A 398 -24.30 -13.49 -6.80
N VAL A 399 -25.31 -13.98 -7.51
CA VAL A 399 -26.71 -13.74 -7.18
C VAL A 399 -27.18 -14.78 -6.17
N THR A 400 -27.64 -14.30 -5.03
CA THR A 400 -28.28 -15.14 -3.99
C THR A 400 -29.78 -15.24 -4.25
N SER A 401 -30.37 -16.43 -4.02
CA SER A 401 -31.82 -16.61 -4.10
C SER A 401 -32.55 -15.77 -3.06
N ALA A 402 -33.74 -15.26 -3.40
CA ALA A 402 -34.56 -14.48 -2.47
C ALA A 402 -34.98 -15.30 -1.25
N ASP A 403 -35.31 -16.59 -1.43
CA ASP A 403 -35.70 -17.48 -0.34
C ASP A 403 -34.53 -17.75 0.62
N ASP A 404 -33.32 -17.95 0.07
CA ASP A 404 -32.12 -18.19 0.87
C ASP A 404 -31.69 -16.93 1.65
N MET A 405 -31.80 -15.76 1.01
CA MET A 405 -31.54 -14.48 1.65
C MET A 405 -32.58 -14.18 2.75
N HIS A 406 -33.85 -14.56 2.53
CA HIS A 406 -34.88 -14.44 3.55
C HIS A 406 -34.57 -15.33 4.75
N ALA A 407 -34.22 -16.60 4.53
CA ALA A 407 -33.82 -17.52 5.60
C ALA A 407 -32.59 -17.01 6.37
N TYR A 408 -31.57 -16.50 5.67
CA TYR A 408 -30.41 -15.84 6.27
C TYR A 408 -30.84 -14.67 7.16
N THR A 409 -31.70 -13.80 6.66
CA THR A 409 -32.17 -12.60 7.35
C THR A 409 -32.87 -12.95 8.67
N GLN A 410 -33.72 -13.97 8.66
CA GLN A 410 -34.42 -14.43 9.88
C GLN A 410 -33.45 -14.96 10.94
N VAL A 411 -32.37 -15.63 10.54
CA VAL A 411 -31.39 -16.19 11.48
C VAL A 411 -30.45 -15.11 12.03
N VAL A 412 -29.88 -14.29 11.16
CA VAL A 412 -28.85 -13.31 11.55
C VAL A 412 -29.46 -12.06 12.18
N TYR A 413 -30.43 -11.43 11.53
CA TYR A 413 -31.11 -10.25 12.08
C TYR A 413 -32.20 -10.61 13.11
N GLY A 414 -32.46 -11.90 13.30
CA GLY A 414 -33.22 -12.40 14.45
C GLY A 414 -32.40 -12.44 15.74
N ASP A 415 -31.06 -12.36 15.67
CA ASP A 415 -30.21 -12.32 16.87
C ASP A 415 -30.46 -11.02 17.65
N PRO A 416 -30.70 -11.09 18.98
CA PRO A 416 -31.00 -9.92 19.79
C PRO A 416 -29.95 -8.81 19.71
N LYS A 417 -28.68 -9.15 19.46
CA LYS A 417 -27.60 -8.14 19.37
C LYS A 417 -27.58 -7.42 18.03
N ILE A 418 -27.74 -8.14 16.92
CA ILE A 418 -27.59 -7.61 15.56
C ILE A 418 -28.87 -6.94 15.05
N ARG A 419 -30.03 -7.31 15.62
CA ARG A 419 -31.35 -6.85 15.18
C ARG A 419 -31.49 -5.33 15.06
N PHE A 420 -30.80 -4.57 15.91
CA PHE A 420 -30.82 -3.11 15.92
C PHE A 420 -29.43 -2.55 15.64
N LEU A 421 -29.39 -1.31 15.18
CA LEU A 421 -28.13 -0.58 14.99
C LEU A 421 -27.39 -0.45 16.34
N GLU A 422 -26.06 -0.40 16.30
CA GLU A 422 -25.25 -0.18 17.49
C GLU A 422 -25.69 1.11 18.22
N GLY A 423 -25.92 1.00 19.53
CA GLY A 423 -26.42 2.10 20.34
C GLY A 423 -27.94 2.32 20.22
N TYR A 424 -28.69 1.48 19.51
CA TYR A 424 -30.15 1.59 19.39
C TYR A 424 -30.91 0.40 19.97
N ASN A 425 -30.26 -0.43 20.79
CA ASN A 425 -30.83 -1.68 21.31
C ASN A 425 -31.25 -1.58 22.78
N ALA A 426 -32.56 -1.51 23.03
CA ALA A 426 -33.12 -1.46 24.39
C ALA A 426 -32.76 -2.70 25.24
N GLU A 427 -32.71 -3.88 24.62
CA GLU A 427 -32.41 -5.15 25.31
C GLU A 427 -30.94 -5.26 25.70
N ALA A 428 -30.05 -4.59 24.95
CA ALA A 428 -28.63 -4.49 25.28
C ALA A 428 -28.32 -3.42 26.34
N GLY A 429 -29.34 -2.70 26.83
CA GLY A 429 -29.18 -1.65 27.85
C GLY A 429 -28.90 -0.25 27.28
N ASP A 430 -29.11 -0.02 25.99
CA ASP A 430 -28.93 1.31 25.40
C ASP A 430 -29.96 2.31 25.94
N THR A 431 -29.45 3.44 26.43
CA THR A 431 -30.27 4.52 27.00
C THR A 431 -30.50 5.66 26.01
N GLY A 432 -31.52 6.48 26.27
CA GLY A 432 -31.78 7.70 25.50
C GLY A 432 -32.28 7.49 24.07
N LEU A 433 -32.81 6.30 23.75
CA LEU A 433 -33.21 5.88 22.40
C LEU A 433 -34.13 6.89 21.68
N THR A 434 -35.07 7.49 22.40
CA THR A 434 -36.02 8.47 21.85
C THR A 434 -35.38 9.80 21.44
N MET A 435 -34.21 10.13 22.01
CA MET A 435 -33.49 11.38 21.77
C MET A 435 -32.28 11.21 20.85
N LYS A 436 -31.95 9.97 20.45
CA LYS A 436 -30.84 9.68 19.53
C LYS A 436 -31.24 10.06 18.10
N ASN A 437 -30.52 11.01 17.51
CA ASN A 437 -30.77 11.52 16.16
C ASN A 437 -29.61 11.30 15.18
N LYS A 438 -28.57 10.55 15.58
CA LYS A 438 -27.37 10.28 14.78
C LYS A 438 -27.03 8.81 14.81
N MET A 439 -26.82 8.23 13.63
CA MET A 439 -26.22 6.91 13.50
C MET A 439 -24.75 6.96 13.94
N PRO A 440 -24.20 5.85 14.48
CA PRO A 440 -22.77 5.75 14.72
C PRO A 440 -22.01 5.97 13.40
N LYS A 441 -20.90 6.69 13.49
CA LYS A 441 -20.16 7.14 12.30
C LYS A 441 -19.46 6.00 11.57
N TYR A 442 -18.99 5.03 12.33
CA TYR A 442 -18.37 3.79 11.85
C TYR A 442 -19.34 2.62 12.01
N THR A 443 -20.56 2.76 11.49
CA THR A 443 -21.41 1.58 11.28
C THR A 443 -20.91 0.80 10.08
N GLU A 444 -20.96 -0.52 10.18
CA GLU A 444 -20.75 -1.39 9.02
C GLU A 444 -21.78 -1.06 7.94
N TYR A 445 -21.29 -0.78 6.73
CA TYR A 445 -22.12 -0.52 5.56
C TYR A 445 -22.31 -1.84 4.82
N PHE A 446 -23.49 -2.45 4.97
CA PHE A 446 -23.95 -3.59 4.20
C PHE A 446 -25.24 -3.26 3.46
#